data_AF-A0A8D8AFX8-F1
#
_entry.id   AF-A0A8D8AFX8-F1
#
_cell.length_a   1.000
_cell.length_b   1.000
_cell.length_c   1.000
_cell.angle_alpha   90.00
_cell.angle_beta   90.00
_cell.angle_gamma   90.00
#
_symmetry.space_group_name_H-M   'P 1'
#
loop_
_entity.id
_entity.type
_entity.pdbx_description
1 polymer ?
#
loop_
_entity_poly.entity_id
_entity_poly.type
_entity_poly.pdbx_seq_one_letter_code
_entity_poly.pdbx_strand_id
1 'polypeptide(L)'
;PTKRSVKKFKIAAIGLFTLKNRITCVVRLLVILQKPPWTTRTDDRKMSQSISEKQLVKMFFVIKDGTEIDAASDDMHMAYTTVREHAFEEKVSWVEESECLRFRPDQLTKKHLFVFEQFAGRAFEFVRDAKAVLVGPRCLISCFLDDQPIPPGTHPVMTTAMRNLIVCSSGLKPDEKAQVSQLV
;
A
#
# COMPACT_ATOMS: atom_id res chain seq x y z
N PRO A 1 3.15 47.32 1.96
CA PRO A 1 2.96 46.81 3.34
C PRO A 1 2.07 45.56 3.36
N THR A 2 2.66 44.39 3.08
CA THR A 2 1.95 43.10 3.09
C THR A 2 2.52 42.23 4.21
N LYS A 3 1.75 42.13 5.30
CA LYS A 3 2.10 41.38 6.51
C LYS A 3 2.29 39.88 6.17
N ARG A 4 3.53 39.38 6.20
CA ARG A 4 3.83 37.94 6.24
C ARG A 4 3.39 37.41 7.61
N SER A 5 2.28 36.69 7.63
CA SER A 5 1.82 35.98 8.82
C SER A 5 2.66 34.72 9.00
N VAL A 6 3.61 34.76 9.95
CA VAL A 6 4.43 33.60 10.34
C VAL A 6 3.55 32.67 11.16
N LYS A 7 2.99 31.64 10.51
CA LYS A 7 2.26 30.58 11.22
C LYS A 7 3.26 29.73 12.00
N LYS A 8 3.17 29.76 13.33
CA LYS A 8 3.91 28.87 14.24
C LYS A 8 3.46 27.43 13.99
N PHE A 9 4.32 26.62 13.37
CA PHE A 9 4.12 25.18 13.29
C PHE A 9 4.51 24.55 14.64
N LYS A 10 3.56 23.86 15.28
CA LYS A 10 3.86 22.98 16.40
C LYS A 10 4.56 21.74 15.84
N ILE A 11 5.84 21.60 16.18
CA ILE A 11 6.66 20.42 15.87
C ILE A 11 6.29 19.36 16.92
N ALA A 12 5.58 18.31 16.52
CA ALA A 12 5.45 17.11 17.34
C ALA A 12 6.58 16.16 16.94
N ALA A 13 7.62 16.05 17.78
CA ALA A 13 8.61 15.00 17.67
C ALA A 13 8.03 13.73 18.29
N ILE A 14 7.69 12.73 17.47
CA ILE A 14 7.26 11.42 17.95
C ILE A 14 8.37 10.42 17.65
N GLY A 15 8.98 9.91 18.71
CA GLY A 15 9.57 8.57 18.81
C GLY A 15 10.89 8.31 18.08
N LEU A 16 11.99 8.27 18.84
CA LEU A 16 13.20 7.54 18.43
C LEU A 16 12.85 6.04 18.30
N PHE A 17 13.01 5.47 17.11
CA PHE A 17 13.06 4.03 16.92
C PHE A 17 14.51 3.57 17.10
N THR A 18 14.83 3.00 18.26
CA THR A 18 16.16 2.44 18.56
C THR A 18 16.27 1.02 18.01
N LEU A 19 16.78 0.88 16.79
CA LEU A 19 17.32 -0.39 16.31
C LEU A 19 18.81 -0.47 16.70
N LYS A 20 19.17 -1.50 17.46
CA LYS A 20 20.54 -1.80 17.92
C LYS A 20 21.51 -1.97 16.74
N ASN A 21 22.27 -0.93 16.41
CA ASN A 21 23.74 -0.96 16.31
C ASN A 21 24.28 0.41 15.88
N ARG A 22 25.43 0.76 16.44
CA ARG A 22 26.12 2.06 16.38
C ARG A 22 26.10 2.72 14.98
N ILE A 23 25.33 3.80 14.84
CA ILE A 23 25.65 5.07 14.16
C ILE A 23 24.59 6.08 14.63
N THR A 24 25.00 7.08 15.42
CA THR A 24 24.17 8.21 15.82
C THR A 24 23.99 9.15 14.63
N CYS A 25 23.17 8.76 13.66
CA CYS A 25 22.60 9.68 12.70
C CYS A 25 21.33 10.27 13.31
N VAL A 26 21.33 11.58 13.55
CA VAL A 26 20.14 12.34 13.95
C VAL A 26 19.20 12.36 12.75
N VAL A 27 18.45 11.27 12.57
CA VAL A 27 17.44 11.15 11.52
C VAL A 27 16.24 11.99 11.93
N ARG A 28 16.21 13.23 11.43
CA ARG A 28 15.03 14.11 11.55
C ARG A 28 14.03 13.70 10.47
N LEU A 29 13.34 12.59 10.67
CA LEU A 29 12.18 12.22 9.84
C LEU A 29 11.04 13.18 10.20
N LEU A 30 10.82 14.18 9.35
CA LEU A 30 9.72 15.12 9.55
C LEU A 30 8.43 14.48 9.04
N VAL A 31 7.75 13.73 9.92
CA VAL A 31 6.38 13.26 9.66
C VAL A 31 5.44 14.44 9.89
N ILE A 32 5.01 15.07 8.81
CA ILE A 32 4.02 16.15 8.89
C ILE A 32 2.64 15.51 9.02
N LEU A 33 2.16 15.34 10.25
CA LEU A 33 0.75 15.07 10.56
C LEU A 33 -0.07 16.35 10.32
N GLN A 34 -0.26 16.72 9.05
CA GLN A 34 -1.19 17.78 8.70
C GLN A 34 -2.61 17.21 8.77
N LYS A 35 -3.36 17.54 9.84
CA LYS A 35 -4.82 17.62 9.72
C LYS A 35 -5.11 18.67 8.64
N PRO A 36 -5.85 18.37 7.56
CA PRO A 36 -6.07 19.34 6.51
C PRO A 36 -6.99 20.46 7.01
N PRO A 37 -6.59 21.73 7.03
CA PRO A 37 -7.52 22.80 6.71
C PRO A 37 -7.65 22.87 5.18
N TRP A 38 -8.62 23.65 4.67
CA TRP A 38 -8.85 23.97 3.26
C TRP A 38 -9.86 23.07 2.52
N THR A 39 -11.11 23.47 2.66
CA THR A 39 -12.08 23.49 1.56
C THR A 39 -11.66 24.51 0.49
N THR A 40 -11.97 24.13 -0.76
CA THR A 40 -12.02 24.90 -2.03
C THR A 40 -10.75 25.52 -2.63
N ARG A 41 -10.12 24.78 -3.56
CA ARG A 41 -9.60 25.33 -4.82
C ARG A 41 -9.46 24.22 -5.86
N THR A 42 -10.20 24.35 -6.95
CA THR A 42 -10.14 23.50 -8.14
C THR A 42 -8.78 23.67 -8.84
N ASP A 43 -8.01 22.58 -8.88
CA ASP A 43 -6.91 22.38 -9.81
C ASP A 43 -7.05 20.96 -10.40
N ASP A 44 -7.62 20.91 -11.60
CA ASP A 44 -7.72 19.73 -12.43
C ASP A 44 -6.32 19.34 -12.94
N ARG A 45 -5.66 18.40 -12.26
CA ARG A 45 -4.64 17.54 -12.89
C ARG A 45 -4.41 16.24 -12.12
N LYS A 46 -5.00 15.17 -12.68
CA LYS A 46 -4.94 13.74 -12.30
C LYS A 46 -5.45 13.41 -10.90
N MET A 47 -6.78 13.37 -10.81
CA MET A 47 -7.53 12.54 -9.87
C MET A 47 -6.99 11.10 -9.97
N SER A 48 -6.20 10.69 -8.98
CA SER A 48 -5.86 9.29 -8.76
C SER A 48 -7.17 8.54 -8.53
N GLN A 49 -7.64 7.82 -9.56
CA GLN A 49 -8.85 7.02 -9.47
C GLN A 49 -8.64 5.98 -8.37
N SER A 50 -9.25 6.22 -7.22
CA SER A 50 -9.49 5.19 -6.22
C SER A 50 -10.25 4.06 -6.89
N ILE A 51 -9.83 2.82 -6.69
CA ILE A 51 -10.60 1.69 -7.19
C ILE A 51 -11.81 1.57 -6.27
N SER A 52 -12.95 2.07 -6.74
CA SER A 52 -14.23 1.71 -6.15
C SER A 52 -14.45 0.22 -6.38
N GLU A 53 -14.88 -0.51 -5.35
CA GLU A 53 -15.19 -1.95 -5.37
C GLU A 53 -16.02 -2.37 -6.59
N LYS A 54 -16.81 -1.44 -7.14
CA LYS A 54 -17.66 -1.59 -8.34
C LYS A 54 -16.89 -1.78 -9.66
N GLN A 55 -15.56 -1.60 -9.69
CA GLN A 55 -14.75 -1.77 -10.90
C GLN A 55 -13.74 -2.94 -10.85
N LEU A 56 -13.68 -3.68 -9.75
CA LEU A 56 -12.82 -4.85 -9.62
C LEU A 56 -13.34 -6.01 -10.49
N VAL A 57 -12.43 -6.58 -11.28
CA VAL A 57 -12.71 -7.73 -12.15
C VAL A 57 -12.50 -9.03 -11.36
N LYS A 58 -11.32 -9.20 -10.76
CA LYS A 58 -10.98 -10.40 -9.97
C LYS A 58 -9.88 -10.12 -8.96
N MET A 59 -10.01 -10.73 -7.79
CA MET A 59 -9.04 -10.72 -6.70
C MET A 59 -8.43 -12.11 -6.54
N PHE A 60 -7.11 -12.15 -6.49
CA PHE A 60 -6.33 -13.38 -6.40
C PHE A 60 -5.53 -13.39 -5.10
N PHE A 61 -5.74 -14.39 -4.26
CA PHE A 61 -4.95 -14.63 -3.06
C PHE A 61 -3.82 -15.59 -3.41
N VAL A 62 -2.58 -15.11 -3.35
CA VAL A 62 -1.41 -15.86 -3.80
C VAL A 62 -0.79 -16.61 -2.62
N ILE A 63 -0.66 -17.93 -2.77
CA ILE A 63 0.02 -18.81 -1.82
C ILE A 63 1.29 -19.38 -2.43
N LYS A 64 2.29 -19.63 -1.59
CA LYS A 64 3.54 -20.26 -2.01
C LYS A 64 3.28 -21.68 -2.51
N ASP A 65 4.03 -22.08 -3.53
CA ASP A 65 3.94 -23.43 -4.09
C ASP A 65 4.16 -24.49 -3.00
N GLY A 66 3.25 -25.47 -2.91
CA GLY A 66 3.31 -26.55 -1.93
C GLY A 66 2.86 -26.17 -0.51
N THR A 67 2.31 -24.98 -0.31
CA THR A 67 1.63 -24.59 0.94
C THR A 67 0.13 -24.78 0.78
N GLU A 68 -0.52 -25.47 1.71
CA GLU A 68 -1.98 -25.58 1.71
C GLU A 68 -2.64 -24.26 2.11
N ILE A 69 -3.87 -24.02 1.67
CA ILE A 69 -4.63 -22.79 1.98
C ILE A 69 -4.74 -22.60 3.50
N ASP A 70 -4.98 -23.67 4.25
CA ASP A 70 -5.14 -23.63 5.71
C ASP A 70 -3.84 -23.26 6.44
N ALA A 71 -2.68 -23.49 5.82
CA ALA A 71 -1.37 -23.12 6.37
C ALA A 71 -0.99 -21.65 6.07
N ALA A 72 -1.84 -20.90 5.36
CA ALA A 72 -1.63 -19.48 5.15
C ALA A 72 -1.70 -18.71 6.48
N SER A 73 -1.05 -17.54 6.54
CA SER A 73 -1.09 -16.66 7.72
C SER A 73 -2.54 -16.28 8.12
N ASP A 74 -2.77 -16.11 9.43
CA ASP A 74 -4.04 -15.63 9.98
C ASP A 74 -4.52 -14.33 9.31
N ASP A 75 -3.59 -13.44 8.95
CA ASP A 75 -3.90 -12.18 8.26
C ASP A 75 -4.47 -12.45 6.85
N MET A 76 -4.00 -13.47 6.14
CA MET A 76 -4.51 -13.84 4.81
C MET A 76 -5.91 -14.44 4.90
N HIS A 77 -6.15 -15.33 5.87
CA HIS A 77 -7.48 -15.89 6.14
C HIS A 77 -8.49 -14.83 6.56
N MET A 78 -8.08 -13.89 7.40
CA MET A 78 -8.90 -12.76 7.81
C MET A 78 -9.23 -11.88 6.60
N ALA A 79 -8.24 -11.51 5.79
CA ALA A 79 -8.47 -10.72 4.58
C ALA A 79 -9.43 -11.42 3.60
N TYR A 80 -9.26 -12.73 3.38
CA TYR A 80 -10.14 -13.51 2.52
C TYR A 80 -11.58 -13.54 3.03
N THR A 81 -11.77 -13.75 4.34
CA THR A 81 -13.09 -13.76 4.99
C THR A 81 -13.76 -12.38 4.90
N THR A 82 -13.04 -11.32 5.25
CA THR A 82 -13.57 -9.94 5.16
C THR A 82 -13.98 -9.59 3.74
N VAL A 83 -13.17 -9.96 2.73
CA VAL A 83 -13.53 -9.71 1.32
C VAL A 83 -14.77 -10.52 0.94
N ARG A 84 -14.93 -11.78 1.37
CA ARG A 84 -16.13 -12.56 1.05
C ARG A 84 -17.40 -12.01 1.68
N GLU A 85 -17.29 -11.41 2.86
CA GLU A 85 -18.42 -10.78 3.55
C GLU A 85 -18.85 -9.46 2.87
N HIS A 86 -17.88 -8.68 2.35
CA HIS A 86 -18.14 -7.33 1.82
C HIS A 86 -18.21 -7.28 0.29
N ALA A 87 -17.54 -8.20 -0.41
CA ALA A 87 -17.43 -8.25 -1.86
C ALA A 87 -17.93 -9.59 -2.43
N PHE A 88 -18.46 -9.52 -3.65
CA PHE A 88 -19.01 -10.66 -4.38
C PHE A 88 -18.05 -11.86 -4.38
N GLU A 89 -18.45 -12.93 -3.70
CA GLU A 89 -17.69 -14.19 -3.54
C GLU A 89 -17.14 -14.74 -4.87
N GLU A 90 -17.90 -14.59 -5.96
CA GLU A 90 -17.54 -15.03 -7.31
C GLU A 90 -16.26 -14.35 -7.87
N LYS A 91 -15.84 -13.22 -7.30
CA LYS A 91 -14.68 -12.45 -7.77
C LYS A 91 -13.39 -12.76 -7.01
N VAL A 92 -13.42 -13.65 -6.04
CA VAL A 92 -12.25 -13.98 -5.20
C VAL A 92 -11.82 -15.41 -5.46
N SER A 93 -10.52 -15.62 -5.64
CA SER A 93 -9.95 -16.97 -5.81
C SER A 93 -8.55 -17.08 -5.23
N TRP A 94 -8.22 -18.24 -4.69
CA TRP A 94 -6.86 -18.63 -4.32
C TRP A 94 -6.11 -19.10 -5.57
N VAL A 95 -4.83 -18.74 -5.66
CA VAL A 95 -3.91 -19.16 -6.75
C VAL A 95 -2.54 -19.44 -6.18
N GLU A 96 -1.83 -20.39 -6.78
CA GLU A 96 -0.45 -20.66 -6.42
C GLU A 96 0.52 -19.69 -7.13
N GLU A 97 1.73 -19.54 -6.59
CA GLU A 97 2.80 -18.77 -7.22
C GLU A 97 3.11 -19.27 -8.65
N SER A 98 3.10 -20.58 -8.86
CA SER A 98 3.33 -21.21 -10.16
C SER A 98 2.23 -20.88 -11.19
N GLU A 99 0.99 -20.72 -10.74
CA GLU A 99 -0.12 -20.29 -11.59
C GLU A 99 -0.01 -18.82 -11.96
N CYS A 100 0.50 -17.99 -11.04
CA CYS A 100 0.73 -16.58 -11.29
C CYS A 100 1.67 -16.34 -12.49
N LEU A 101 2.67 -17.22 -12.67
CA LEU A 101 3.62 -17.18 -13.78
C LEU A 101 3.01 -17.57 -15.13
N ARG A 102 1.84 -18.23 -15.13
CA ARG A 102 1.14 -18.63 -16.36
C ARG A 102 0.26 -17.52 -16.92
N PHE A 103 -0.06 -16.49 -16.13
CA PHE A 103 -0.84 -15.38 -16.64
C PHE A 103 -0.08 -14.62 -17.72
N ARG A 104 -0.80 -14.20 -18.76
CA ARG A 104 -0.22 -13.31 -19.77
C ARG A 104 -0.25 -11.87 -19.26
N PRO A 105 0.84 -11.10 -19.34
CA PRO A 105 0.89 -9.71 -18.87
C PRO A 105 -0.14 -8.82 -19.58
N ASP A 106 -0.52 -9.15 -20.83
CA ASP A 106 -1.54 -8.43 -21.58
C ASP A 106 -2.97 -8.59 -21.01
N GLN A 107 -3.22 -9.65 -20.25
CA GLN A 107 -4.51 -9.86 -19.57
C GLN A 107 -4.55 -9.16 -18.21
N LEU A 108 -3.40 -8.85 -17.62
CA LEU A 108 -3.31 -8.17 -16.33
C LEU A 108 -3.55 -6.67 -16.50
N THR A 109 -4.79 -6.28 -16.24
CA THR A 109 -5.20 -4.88 -16.14
C THR A 109 -5.20 -4.37 -14.69
N LYS A 110 -5.31 -3.05 -14.52
CA LYS A 110 -5.44 -2.38 -13.21
C LYS A 110 -6.70 -2.76 -12.41
N LYS A 111 -7.56 -3.61 -12.97
CA LYS A 111 -8.76 -4.13 -12.31
C LYS A 111 -8.55 -5.51 -11.68
N HIS A 112 -7.40 -6.14 -11.96
CA HIS A 112 -6.97 -7.36 -11.27
C HIS A 112 -6.13 -6.98 -10.07
N LEU A 113 -6.43 -7.64 -8.96
CA LEU A 113 -5.78 -7.40 -7.68
C LEU A 113 -5.17 -8.70 -7.19
N PHE A 114 -3.89 -8.65 -6.84
CA PHE A 114 -3.14 -9.77 -6.29
C PHE A 114 -2.76 -9.47 -4.85
N VAL A 115 -3.12 -10.39 -3.96
CA VAL A 115 -2.85 -10.32 -2.54
C VAL A 115 -1.68 -11.24 -2.24
N PHE A 116 -0.57 -10.66 -1.79
CA PHE A 116 0.61 -11.40 -1.38
C PHE A 116 0.82 -11.24 0.12
N GLU A 117 1.10 -12.34 0.81
CA GLU A 117 1.48 -12.28 2.23
C GLU A 117 2.82 -11.57 2.43
N GLN A 118 3.75 -11.73 1.50
CA GLN A 118 5.07 -11.08 1.52
C GLN A 118 5.42 -10.64 0.11
N PHE A 119 5.96 -9.43 -0.05
CA PHE A 119 6.42 -8.90 -1.34
C PHE A 119 7.80 -9.45 -1.71
N ALA A 120 7.88 -10.76 -1.82
CA ALA A 120 9.07 -11.50 -2.20
C ALA A 120 8.69 -12.70 -3.05
N GLY A 121 9.62 -13.15 -3.91
CA GLY A 121 9.42 -14.32 -4.76
C GLY A 121 9.23 -13.97 -6.24
N ARG A 122 9.35 -15.01 -7.08
CA ARG A 122 9.31 -14.86 -8.55
C ARG A 122 7.94 -14.43 -9.05
N ALA A 123 6.87 -14.94 -8.43
CA ALA A 123 5.50 -14.56 -8.78
C ALA A 123 5.24 -13.08 -8.51
N PHE A 124 5.73 -12.56 -7.37
CA PHE A 124 5.63 -11.14 -7.05
C PHE A 124 6.36 -10.28 -8.09
N GLU A 125 7.60 -10.63 -8.44
CA GLU A 125 8.36 -9.88 -9.45
C GLU A 125 7.67 -9.87 -10.82
N PHE A 126 7.12 -11.02 -11.24
CA PHE A 126 6.37 -11.15 -12.48
C PHE A 126 5.12 -10.25 -12.51
N VAL A 127 4.33 -10.27 -11.43
CA VAL A 127 3.11 -9.45 -11.34
C VAL A 127 3.43 -7.98 -11.15
N ARG A 128 4.55 -7.64 -10.48
CA ARG A 128 5.04 -6.26 -10.31
C ARG A 128 5.37 -5.60 -11.65
N ASP A 129 5.91 -6.37 -12.58
CA ASP A 129 6.23 -5.85 -13.92
C ASP A 129 4.96 -5.72 -14.79
N ALA A 130 3.84 -6.36 -14.39
CA ALA A 130 2.54 -6.22 -15.02
C ALA A 130 1.73 -5.00 -14.50
N LYS A 131 0.63 -4.64 -15.18
CA LYS A 131 -0.20 -3.47 -14.81
C LYS A 131 -1.23 -3.76 -13.71
N ALA A 132 -1.06 -4.84 -12.95
CA ALA A 132 -2.00 -5.26 -11.92
C ALA A 132 -1.78 -4.52 -10.60
N VAL A 133 -2.78 -4.58 -9.71
CA VAL A 133 -2.69 -4.00 -8.37
C VAL A 133 -2.14 -5.05 -7.41
N LEU A 134 -1.10 -4.69 -6.68
CA LEU A 134 -0.45 -5.54 -5.70
C LEU A 134 -0.72 -4.99 -4.30
N VAL A 135 -1.31 -5.81 -3.43
CA VAL A 135 -1.60 -5.42 -2.05
C VAL A 135 -1.24 -6.52 -1.07
N GLY A 136 -1.00 -6.13 0.19
CA GLY A 136 -0.91 -7.05 1.31
C GLY A 136 -2.29 -7.34 1.93
N PRO A 137 -2.42 -8.41 2.73
CA PRO A 137 -3.66 -8.75 3.43
C PRO A 137 -4.11 -7.63 4.38
N ARG A 138 -3.16 -7.04 5.13
CA ARG A 138 -3.43 -5.93 6.05
C ARG A 138 -4.02 -4.71 5.35
N CYS A 139 -3.59 -4.43 4.12
CA CYS A 139 -4.16 -3.34 3.32
C CYS A 139 -5.65 -3.58 3.08
N LEU A 140 -6.06 -4.80 2.72
CA LEU A 140 -7.47 -5.10 2.46
C LEU A 140 -8.30 -5.00 3.72
N ILE A 141 -7.87 -5.65 4.81
CA ILE A 141 -8.58 -5.63 6.10
C ILE A 141 -8.86 -4.18 6.52
N SER A 142 -7.84 -3.31 6.53
CA SER A 142 -8.03 -1.91 6.88
C SER A 142 -8.89 -1.14 5.88
N CYS A 143 -8.83 -1.45 4.58
CA CYS A 143 -9.69 -0.79 3.59
C CYS A 143 -11.18 -1.10 3.83
N PHE A 144 -11.52 -2.35 4.10
CA PHE A 144 -12.91 -2.73 4.38
C PHE A 144 -13.39 -2.23 5.74
N LEU A 145 -12.56 -2.31 6.78
CA LEU A 145 -12.93 -1.83 8.12
C LEU A 145 -13.18 -0.31 8.16
N ASP A 146 -12.40 0.47 7.40
CA ASP A 146 -12.51 1.93 7.36
C ASP A 146 -13.42 2.46 6.24
N ASP A 147 -14.13 1.57 5.52
CA ASP A 147 -14.91 1.87 4.30
C ASP A 147 -14.13 2.74 3.29
N GLN A 148 -12.84 2.47 3.16
CA GLN A 148 -11.94 3.21 2.28
C GLN A 148 -11.66 2.44 0.98
N PRO A 149 -11.52 3.15 -0.14
CA PRO A 149 -11.18 2.49 -1.39
C PRO A 149 -9.78 1.87 -1.35
N ILE A 150 -9.61 0.81 -2.13
CA ILE A 150 -8.31 0.16 -2.32
C ILE A 150 -7.38 1.10 -3.10
N PRO A 151 -6.10 1.24 -2.70
CA PRO A 151 -5.17 2.13 -3.38
C PRO A 151 -4.95 1.70 -4.84
N PRO A 152 -4.75 2.66 -5.77
CA PRO A 152 -4.49 2.35 -7.17
C PRO A 152 -3.13 1.66 -7.35
N GLY A 153 -3.07 0.66 -8.24
CA GLY A 153 -1.89 -0.18 -8.51
C GLY A 153 -0.75 0.49 -9.26
N THR A 154 -0.29 1.64 -8.79
CA THR A 154 0.97 2.25 -9.25
C THR A 154 2.18 1.65 -8.56
N HIS A 155 2.03 1.27 -7.29
CA HIS A 155 3.07 0.65 -6.47
C HIS A 155 2.44 -0.43 -5.58
N PRO A 156 3.20 -1.48 -5.22
CA PRO A 156 2.72 -2.50 -4.30
C PRO A 156 2.54 -1.91 -2.89
N VAL A 157 1.38 -2.14 -2.26
CA VAL A 157 1.05 -1.56 -0.94
C VAL A 157 0.81 -2.66 0.09
N MET A 158 1.71 -2.77 1.07
CA MET A 158 1.61 -3.83 2.08
C MET A 158 0.55 -3.50 3.15
N THR A 159 0.48 -2.24 3.55
CA THR A 159 -0.41 -1.74 4.60
C THR A 159 -0.83 -0.30 4.32
N THR A 160 -1.98 0.11 4.84
CA THR A 160 -2.48 1.49 4.74
C THR A 160 -2.15 2.34 5.96
N ALA A 161 -1.24 1.90 6.84
CA ALA A 161 -0.86 2.62 8.05
C ALA A 161 -0.35 4.06 7.79
N MET A 162 0.26 4.30 6.63
CA MET A 162 0.77 5.62 6.22
C MET A 162 -0.15 6.35 5.22
N ARG A 163 -1.38 5.86 5.04
CA ARG A 163 -2.37 6.53 4.19
C ARG A 163 -2.61 7.96 4.70
N ASN A 164 -2.68 8.91 3.77
CA ASN A 164 -2.85 10.34 4.03
C ASN A 164 -1.68 11.02 4.77
N LEU A 165 -0.49 10.39 4.82
CA LEU A 165 0.73 11.04 5.29
C LEU A 165 1.54 11.60 4.12
N ILE A 166 2.10 12.79 4.31
CA ILE A 166 3.09 13.37 3.41
C ILE A 166 4.43 13.33 4.15
N VAL A 167 5.32 12.45 3.68
CA VAL A 167 6.65 12.29 4.27
C VAL A 167 7.67 13.07 3.44
N CYS A 168 8.37 14.00 4.08
CA CYS A 168 9.46 14.76 3.47
C CYS A 168 10.77 14.42 4.17
N SER A 169 11.69 13.78 3.45
CA SER A 169 13.04 13.49 3.96
C SER A 169 14.03 14.59 3.52
N SER A 170 14.77 15.16 4.47
CA SER A 170 15.88 16.09 4.22
C SER A 170 17.13 15.65 4.95
N GLY A 171 18.32 15.82 4.34
CA GLY A 171 19.59 15.49 4.98
C GLY A 171 19.97 14.00 4.96
N LEU A 172 19.28 13.18 4.16
CA LEU A 172 19.64 11.78 3.91
C LEU A 172 20.49 11.67 2.63
N LYS A 173 21.33 10.64 2.56
CA LYS A 173 22.02 10.28 1.32
C LYS A 173 21.01 9.82 0.26
N PRO A 174 21.34 9.88 -1.05
CA PRO A 174 20.44 9.43 -2.11
C PRO A 174 19.91 8.00 -1.91
N ASP A 175 20.78 7.07 -1.48
CA ASP A 175 20.41 5.67 -1.26
C ASP A 175 19.44 5.51 -0.08
N GLU A 176 19.71 6.18 1.04
CA GLU A 176 18.85 6.17 2.22
C GLU A 176 17.49 6.80 1.93
N LYS A 177 17.47 7.86 1.11
CA LYS A 177 16.23 8.49 0.64
C LYS A 177 15.42 7.54 -0.25
N ALA A 178 16.07 6.78 -1.12
CA ALA A 178 15.42 5.77 -1.95
C ALA A 178 14.80 4.66 -1.09
N GLN A 179 15.52 4.17 -0.07
CA GLN A 179 15.00 3.17 0.87
C GLN A 179 13.78 3.68 1.64
N VAL A 180 13.84 4.90 2.18
CA VAL A 180 12.69 5.50 2.87
C VAL A 180 11.50 5.64 1.91
N SER A 181 11.74 6.06 0.66
CA SER A 181 10.69 6.18 -0.35
C SER A 181 10.07 4.85 -0.79
N GLN A 182 10.75 3.71 -0.59
CA GLN A 182 10.20 2.39 -0.87
C GLN A 182 9.34 1.85 0.27
N LEU A 183 9.61 2.30 1.50
CA LEU A 183 8.86 1.90 2.69
C LEU A 183 7.55 2.68 2.84
N VAL A 184 7.54 3.94 2.38
CA VAL A 184 6.40 4.89 2.45
C VAL A 184 5.47 4.71 1.25
#